data_AF-A0A960ELX3-F1
#
_entry.id   AF-A0A960ELX3-F1
#
_cell.length_a   1.000
_cell.length_b   1.000
_cell.length_c   1.000
_cell.angle_alpha   90.00
_cell.angle_beta   90.00
_cell.angle_gamma   90.00
#
_symmetry.space_group_name_H-M   'P 1'
#
loop_
_entity.id
_entity.type
_entity.pdbx_description
1 polymer ?
#
loop_
_entity_poly.entity_id
_entity_poly.type
_entity_poly.pdbx_seq_one_letter_code
_entity_poly.pdbx_strand_id
1 'polypeptide(L)'
;MPFWRRRRPFELPDDWEDTVADTVVRWWDHDLDERTRLRDLMVRLLSEKRWEAARGFELTDEVRLVVAAQACQLILGLDFDHYRQVRTIIVH
;
A
#
# COMPACT_ATOMS: atom_id res chain seq x y z
N MET A 1 11.86 23.29 9.30
CA MET A 1 10.56 22.80 9.81
C MET A 1 9.75 22.26 8.64
N PRO A 2 9.68 20.95 8.34
CA PRO A 2 8.78 20.49 7.30
C PRO A 2 7.36 20.41 7.88
N PHE A 3 6.45 21.14 7.24
CA PHE A 3 5.04 21.18 7.53
C PHE A 3 4.42 19.85 7.08
N TRP A 4 4.37 18.87 7.98
CA TRP A 4 3.62 17.64 7.75
C TRP A 4 2.13 17.99 7.67
N ARG A 5 1.61 18.19 6.45
CA ARG A 5 0.15 18.08 6.24
C ARG A 5 -0.21 16.64 6.60
N ARG A 6 -0.86 16.44 7.75
CA ARG A 6 -1.52 15.17 8.08
C ARG A 6 -2.56 14.89 6.99
N ARG A 7 -2.19 14.08 6.00
CA ARG A 7 -3.15 13.53 5.04
C ARG A 7 -4.04 12.58 5.81
N ARG A 8 -5.35 12.58 5.51
CA ARG A 8 -6.26 11.63 6.13
C ARG A 8 -5.77 10.21 5.80
N PRO A 9 -5.80 9.29 6.78
CA PRO A 9 -5.54 7.88 6.52
C PRO A 9 -6.43 7.39 5.38
N PHE A 10 -5.89 6.53 4.52
CA PHE A 10 -6.69 5.84 3.53
C PHE A 10 -7.60 4.85 4.27
N GLU A 11 -8.89 4.95 4.00
CA GLU A 11 -9.88 4.03 4.56
C GLU A 11 -9.85 2.77 3.70
N LEU A 12 -9.37 1.68 4.29
CA LEU A 12 -9.41 0.38 3.62
C LEU A 12 -10.87 -0.10 3.54
N PRO A 13 -11.31 -0.67 2.41
CA PRO A 13 -12.58 -1.37 2.31
C PRO A 13 -12.69 -2.47 3.38
N ASP A 14 -13.90 -2.86 3.79
CA ASP A 14 -14.07 -3.89 4.83
C ASP A 14 -13.50 -5.26 4.41
N ASP A 15 -13.53 -5.55 3.11
CA ASP A 15 -13.05 -6.78 2.44
C ASP A 15 -11.62 -6.66 1.89
N TRP A 16 -10.87 -5.64 2.32
CA TRP A 16 -9.52 -5.38 1.81
C TRP A 16 -8.58 -6.58 1.94
N GLU A 17 -8.67 -7.32 3.05
CA GLU A 17 -7.76 -8.41 3.35
C GLU A 17 -8.03 -9.62 2.46
N ASP A 18 -9.31 -9.91 2.18
CA ASP A 18 -9.72 -10.97 1.28
C ASP A 18 -9.29 -10.64 -0.17
N THR A 19 -9.51 -9.40 -0.60
CA THR A 19 -9.07 -8.91 -1.92
C THR A 19 -7.56 -9.06 -2.12
N VAL A 20 -6.78 -8.70 -1.09
CA VAL A 20 -5.32 -8.87 -1.11
C VAL A 20 -4.96 -10.35 -1.14
N ALA A 21 -5.59 -11.18 -0.30
CA ALA A 21 -5.28 -12.60 -0.21
C ALA A 21 -5.59 -13.38 -1.51
N ASP A 22 -6.60 -12.95 -2.26
CA ASP A 22 -6.96 -13.55 -3.55
C ASP A 22 -5.91 -13.31 -4.65
N THR A 23 -5.13 -12.23 -4.54
CA THR A 23 -4.17 -11.82 -5.58
C THR A 23 -2.71 -11.96 -5.14
N VAL A 24 -2.40 -11.65 -3.89
CA VAL A 24 -1.04 -11.64 -3.34
C VAL A 24 -0.72 -13.02 -2.78
N VAL A 25 0.06 -13.77 -3.55
CA VAL A 25 0.51 -15.12 -3.20
C VAL A 25 1.12 -15.15 -1.80
N ARG A 26 0.72 -16.15 -1.00
CA ARG A 26 1.20 -16.38 0.38
C ARG A 26 0.89 -15.25 1.37
N TRP A 27 -0.15 -14.45 1.14
CA TRP A 27 -0.62 -13.48 2.13
C TRP A 27 -0.87 -14.12 3.52
N TRP A 28 -1.48 -15.31 3.52
CA TRP A 28 -1.81 -16.05 4.75
C TRP A 28 -0.63 -16.76 5.42
N ASP A 29 0.56 -16.75 4.82
CA ASP A 29 1.76 -17.27 5.48
C ASP A 29 2.26 -16.31 6.58
N HIS A 30 1.82 -15.06 6.54
CA HIS A 30 2.11 -14.05 7.55
C HIS A 30 1.25 -14.25 8.81
N ASP A 31 1.88 -14.13 9.98
CA ASP A 31 1.16 -14.12 11.25
C ASP A 31 0.31 -12.84 11.41
N LEU A 32 -0.50 -12.78 12.47
CA LEU A 32 -1.40 -11.65 12.69
C LEU A 32 -0.64 -10.33 12.94
N ASP A 33 0.52 -10.39 13.61
CA ASP A 33 1.32 -9.19 13.90
C ASP A 33 1.97 -8.66 12.62
N GLU A 34 2.47 -9.54 11.77
CA GLU A 34 2.97 -9.23 10.45
C GLU A 34 1.89 -8.63 9.56
N ARG A 35 0.71 -9.24 9.47
CA ARG A 35 -0.42 -8.68 8.69
C ARG A 35 -0.88 -7.33 9.22
N THR A 36 -0.87 -7.13 10.53
CA THR A 36 -1.16 -5.81 11.13
C THR A 36 -0.13 -4.77 10.71
N ARG A 37 1.16 -5.10 10.72
CA ARG A 37 2.23 -4.20 10.24
C ARG A 37 2.10 -3.91 8.75
N LEU A 38 1.82 -4.94 7.93
CA LEU A 38 1.58 -4.78 6.50
C LEU A 38 0.41 -3.83 6.25
N ARG A 39 -0.70 -4.01 6.95
CA ARG A 39 -1.87 -3.11 6.88
C ARG A 39 -1.48 -1.66 7.16
N ASP A 40 -0.72 -1.41 8.22
CA ASP A 40 -0.29 -0.05 8.58
C ASP A 40 0.64 0.56 7.53
N LEU A 41 1.58 -0.23 6.99
CA LEU A 41 2.45 0.18 5.89
C LEU A 41 1.65 0.49 4.62
N MET A 42 0.65 -0.34 4.29
CA MET A 42 -0.23 -0.16 3.14
C MET A 42 -1.03 1.13 3.25
N VAL A 43 -1.68 1.36 4.39
CA VAL A 43 -2.42 2.61 4.67
C VAL A 43 -1.49 3.80 4.49
N ARG A 44 -0.27 3.73 5.02
CA ARG A 44 0.72 4.80 4.88
C ARG A 44 1.13 5.03 3.42
N LEU A 45 1.37 3.98 2.64
CA LEU A 45 1.71 4.09 1.21
C LEU A 45 0.56 4.69 0.39
N LEU A 46 -0.66 4.18 0.59
CA LEU A 46 -1.88 4.64 -0.06
C LEU A 46 -2.17 6.11 0.26
N SER A 47 -1.93 6.51 1.51
CA SER A 47 -2.09 7.90 1.95
C SER A 47 -0.98 8.82 1.46
N GLU A 48 0.29 8.46 1.62
CA GLU A 48 1.40 9.41 1.43
C GLU A 48 1.85 9.58 -0.02
N LYS A 49 1.69 8.56 -0.85
CA LYS A 49 2.16 8.58 -2.24
C LYS A 49 1.13 9.13 -3.20
N ARG A 50 1.60 9.69 -4.31
CA ARG A 50 0.75 10.02 -5.46
C ARG A 50 0.58 8.76 -6.31
N TRP A 51 -0.61 8.59 -6.86
CA TRP A 51 -0.97 7.46 -7.70
C TRP A 51 -1.47 7.99 -9.03
N GLU A 52 -0.90 7.51 -10.12
CA GLU A 52 -1.22 7.98 -11.47
C GLU A 52 -1.37 6.78 -12.41
N ALA A 53 -2.46 6.77 -13.18
CA ALA A 53 -2.63 5.88 -14.32
C ALA A 53 -1.90 6.44 -15.54
N ALA A 54 -1.34 5.56 -16.38
CA ALA A 54 -0.78 5.90 -17.67
C ALA A 54 -1.27 4.90 -18.75
N ARG A 55 -1.07 5.27 -20.02
CA ARG A 55 -1.39 4.42 -21.19
C ARG A 55 -2.85 3.91 -21.29
N GLY A 56 -3.79 4.67 -20.73
CA GLY A 56 -5.21 4.29 -20.73
C GLY A 56 -5.57 3.24 -19.68
N PHE A 57 -4.65 2.92 -18.76
CA PHE A 57 -4.91 2.04 -17.64
C PHE A 57 -5.93 2.65 -16.68
N GLU A 58 -6.89 1.85 -16.20
CA GLU A 58 -7.86 2.28 -15.19
C GLU A 58 -7.30 2.00 -13.79
N LEU A 59 -6.94 3.05 -13.07
CA LEU A 59 -6.43 2.93 -11.70
C LEU A 59 -7.58 2.85 -10.70
N THR A 60 -8.03 1.64 -10.41
CA THR A 60 -9.03 1.35 -9.38
C THR A 60 -8.42 1.30 -7.98
N ASP A 61 -9.24 1.40 -6.94
CA ASP A 61 -8.78 1.26 -5.56
C ASP A 61 -8.29 -0.17 -5.26
N GLU A 62 -8.88 -1.19 -5.90
CA GLU A 62 -8.39 -2.57 -5.86
C GLU A 62 -6.95 -2.70 -6.40
N VAL A 63 -6.66 -2.09 -7.55
CA VAL A 63 -5.29 -2.08 -8.10
C VAL A 63 -4.31 -1.42 -7.13
N ARG A 64 -4.70 -0.27 -6.56
CA ARG A 64 -3.85 0.44 -5.58
C ARG A 64 -3.62 -0.43 -4.34
N LEU A 65 -4.64 -1.14 -3.88
CA LEU A 65 -4.59 -2.01 -2.72
C LEU A 65 -3.62 -3.19 -2.94
N VAL A 66 -3.74 -3.89 -4.06
CA VAL A 66 -2.86 -5.02 -4.43
C VAL A 66 -1.41 -4.55 -4.59
N VAL A 67 -1.18 -3.45 -5.30
CA VAL A 67 0.18 -2.88 -5.47
C VAL A 67 0.77 -2.47 -4.13
N ALA A 68 -0.04 -1.89 -3.23
CA ALA A 68 0.41 -1.52 -1.90
C ALA A 68 0.79 -2.76 -1.07
N ALA A 69 -0.03 -3.80 -1.08
CA ALA A 69 0.27 -5.05 -0.37
C ALA A 69 1.60 -5.67 -0.83
N GLN A 70 1.79 -5.79 -2.15
CA GLN A 70 3.03 -6.34 -2.73
C GLN A 70 4.26 -5.48 -2.39
N ALA A 71 4.16 -4.15 -2.48
CA ALA A 71 5.25 -3.26 -2.13
C ALA A 71 5.59 -3.36 -0.63
N CYS A 72 4.57 -3.38 0.24
CA CYS A 72 4.76 -3.42 1.68
C CYS A 72 5.39 -4.73 2.18
N GLN A 73 5.17 -5.86 1.50
CA GLN A 73 5.88 -7.12 1.80
C GLN A 73 7.41 -6.96 1.73
N LEU A 74 7.91 -6.16 0.79
CA LEU A 74 9.36 -5.94 0.62
C LEU A 74 10.01 -5.17 1.77
N ILE A 75 9.20 -4.47 2.57
CA ILE A 75 9.67 -3.62 3.67
C ILE A 75 9.09 -4.02 5.03
N LEU A 76 8.47 -5.20 5.16
CA LEU A 76 7.84 -5.65 6.42
C LEU A 76 8.80 -5.65 7.62
N GLY A 77 10.07 -6.01 7.39
CA GLY A 77 11.13 -5.98 8.40
C GLY A 77 11.97 -4.68 8.42
N LEU A 78 11.56 -3.66 7.66
CA LEU A 78 12.31 -2.42 7.44
C LEU A 78 11.48 -1.20 7.82
N ASP A 79 12.11 -0.03 7.79
CA ASP A 79 11.39 1.24 7.93
C ASP A 79 10.71 1.68 6.61
N PHE A 80 9.68 2.51 6.73
CA PHE A 80 9.02 3.12 5.58
C PHE A 80 9.90 4.12 4.82
N ASP A 81 11.02 4.57 5.41
CA ASP A 81 11.93 5.55 4.80
C ASP A 81 12.70 4.96 3.60
N HIS A 82 12.65 3.64 3.41
CA HIS A 82 13.05 2.96 2.17
C HIS A 82 12.24 3.45 0.95
N TYR A 83 11.03 3.94 1.16
CA TYR A 83 10.22 4.58 0.12
C TYR A 83 10.25 6.11 0.16
N ARG A 84 11.14 6.76 0.92
CA ARG A 84 11.16 8.24 1.04
C ARG A 84 11.37 8.96 -0.30
N GLN A 85 12.15 8.36 -1.21
CA GLN A 85 12.45 8.96 -2.52
C GLN A 85 11.37 8.65 -3.56
N VAL A 86 10.45 7.72 -3.28
CA VAL A 86 9.28 7.46 -4.12
C VAL A 86 8.23 8.53 -3.83
N ARG A 87 7.94 9.36 -4.84
CA ARG A 87 6.91 10.41 -4.77
C ARG A 87 5.61 10.01 -5.43
N THR A 88 5.72 9.34 -6.59
CA THR A 88 4.59 8.91 -7.41
C THR A 88 4.78 7.44 -7.79
N ILE A 89 3.70 6.67 -7.70
CA ILE A 89 3.57 5.31 -8.22
C ILE A 89 2.73 5.44 -9.50
N ILE A 90 3.31 5.06 -10.64
CA ILE A 90 2.67 5.15 -11.95
C ILE A 90 2.33 3.73 -12.41
N VAL A 91 1.05 3.47 -12.68
CA VAL A 91 0.54 2.17 -13.14
C VAL A 91 0.13 2.28 -14.61
N HIS A 92 0.46 1.28 -15.43
CA HIS A 92 0.29 1.32 -16.89
C HIS A 92 0.10 -0.07 -17.50
#